data_AF-A0A645CX64-F1
#
_entry.id   AF-A0A645CX64-F1
#
_cell.length_a   1.000
_cell.length_b   1.000
_cell.length_c   1.000
_cell.angle_alpha   90.00
_cell.angle_beta   90.00
_cell.angle_gamma   90.00
#
_symmetry.space_group_name_H-M   'P 1'
#
loop_
_entity.id
_entity.type
_entity.pdbx_description
1 polymer ?
#
loop_
_entity_poly.entity_id
_entity_poly.type
_entity_poly.pdbx_seq_one_letter_code
_entity_poly.pdbx_strand_id
1 'polypeptide(L)'
;MLQFVVPAYIKVNIQIKFIDLENDFQMREIVTQNILYIERIDKDYRKIVFCTPYVLDKLEHFEAIWKTRSSLNTIISELNFNPQSGKYYPFFIRISSKAIARTIFFSGRDSRWNYIQLTGVNYLNQSYSVFELPIGRDYLPQIQSVFKQFLTLKVSNSYNGDYPDIIMINPIDIIWIESTKRSKTLHLSKPFIKYNKPCFELYWKTTLSTNEILTQFDFIIQINKNTLVSLYHIKNHESFIDSMSIELILRDKSILTLPLSVSYKPNI
;
A
#
# COMPACT_ATOMS: atom_id res chain seq x y z
N MET A 1 10.75 -17.45 -10.63
CA MET A 1 10.40 -17.79 -9.24
C MET A 1 10.91 -16.65 -8.35
N LEU A 2 10.11 -15.59 -8.19
CA LEU A 2 10.38 -14.51 -7.25
C LEU A 2 9.53 -14.84 -6.03
N GLN A 3 10.18 -15.22 -4.92
CA GLN A 3 9.49 -15.34 -3.64
C GLN A 3 8.88 -13.97 -3.35
N PHE A 4 7.56 -13.89 -3.33
CA PHE A 4 6.85 -12.84 -2.62
C PHE A 4 7.23 -12.98 -1.15
N VAL A 5 8.34 -12.35 -0.76
CA VAL A 5 8.44 -11.84 0.60
C VAL A 5 7.47 -10.69 0.63
N VAL A 6 6.17 -10.99 0.83
CA VAL A 6 5.31 -10.02 1.49
C VAL A 6 6.10 -9.62 2.71
N PRO A 7 6.56 -8.37 2.79
CA PRO A 7 7.38 -8.03 3.92
C PRO A 7 6.51 -8.26 5.12
N ALA A 8 6.90 -9.24 5.94
CA ALA A 8 6.47 -9.31 7.31
C ALA A 8 6.48 -7.87 7.82
N TYR A 9 5.44 -7.48 8.55
CA TYR A 9 5.29 -6.18 9.16
C TYR A 9 6.50 -5.94 10.09
N ILE A 10 7.63 -5.53 9.52
CA ILE A 10 8.88 -5.37 10.25
C ILE A 10 8.76 -4.02 10.93
N LYS A 11 8.58 -4.08 12.24
CA LYS A 11 8.62 -2.91 13.11
C LYS A 11 10.07 -2.47 13.26
N VAL A 12 10.56 -1.68 12.30
CA VAL A 12 11.76 -0.87 12.52
C VAL A 12 11.30 0.37 13.28
N ASN A 13 11.78 0.56 14.50
CA ASN A 13 11.60 1.83 15.19
C ASN A 13 12.79 2.73 14.83
N ILE A 14 12.51 3.97 14.43
CA ILE A 14 13.57 4.98 14.28
C ILE A 14 13.36 6.02 15.37
N GLN A 15 14.44 6.33 16.08
CA GLN A 15 14.47 7.47 16.97
C GLN A 15 14.62 8.74 16.14
N ILE A 16 13.61 9.59 16.19
CA ILE A 16 13.53 10.82 15.41
C ILE A 16 13.49 12.00 16.39
N LYS A 17 14.45 12.91 16.26
CA LYS A 17 14.44 14.22 16.95
C LYS A 17 13.53 15.17 16.17
N PHE A 18 12.27 15.32 16.55
CA PHE A 18 11.43 16.31 15.88
C PHE A 18 11.42 17.66 16.62
N ILE A 19 11.23 18.72 15.83
CA ILE A 19 10.79 20.01 16.31
C ILE A 19 9.29 19.93 16.39
N ASP A 20 8.77 20.07 17.61
CA ASP A 20 7.40 20.53 17.77
C ASP A 20 7.42 22.04 17.54
N LEU A 21 6.56 22.56 16.66
CA LEU A 21 6.59 23.97 16.28
C LEU A 21 6.23 24.91 17.45
N GLU A 22 5.73 24.35 18.55
CA GLU A 22 5.31 25.10 19.74
C GLU A 22 6.15 24.81 20.99
N ASN A 23 6.98 23.76 21.02
CA ASN A 23 7.77 23.38 22.19
C ASN A 23 9.17 22.91 21.80
N ASP A 24 10.20 23.35 22.54
CA ASP A 24 11.61 23.00 22.35
C ASP A 24 11.88 21.54 21.93
N PHE A 25 12.91 21.34 21.10
CA PHE A 25 13.34 20.05 20.54
C PHE A 25 13.11 18.84 21.47
N GLN A 26 12.17 17.96 21.10
CA GLN A 26 11.95 16.70 21.81
C GLN A 26 12.42 15.49 21.00
N MET A 27 13.08 14.55 21.70
CA MET A 27 13.45 13.23 21.18
C MET A 27 12.27 12.28 21.30
N ARG A 28 11.81 11.72 20.18
CA ARG A 28 10.73 10.72 20.20
C ARG A 28 11.03 9.55 19.29
N GLU A 29 10.43 8.41 19.63
CA GLU A 29 10.50 7.21 18.82
C GLU A 29 9.31 7.18 17.86
N ILE A 30 9.61 7.08 16.56
CA ILE A 30 8.60 6.96 15.53
C ILE A 30 8.68 5.56 14.94
N VAL A 31 7.53 4.92 14.90
CA VAL A 31 7.38 3.64 14.20
C VAL A 31 7.40 3.92 12.71
N THR A 32 8.40 3.40 11.99
CA THR A 32 8.57 3.63 10.53
C THR A 32 7.35 3.21 9.71
N GLN A 33 6.57 2.27 10.26
CA GLN A 33 5.32 1.80 9.69
C GLN A 33 4.28 2.90 9.49
N ASN A 34 4.40 4.00 10.25
CA ASN A 34 3.46 5.11 10.19
C ASN A 34 3.92 6.19 9.20
N ILE A 35 5.11 6.08 8.63
CA ILE A 35 5.66 7.07 7.71
C ILE A 35 5.13 6.81 6.31
N LEU A 36 4.52 7.84 5.70
CA LEU A 36 4.07 7.84 4.32
C LEU A 36 5.21 8.25 3.38
N TYR A 37 5.82 9.41 3.64
CA TYR A 37 6.98 9.92 2.91
C TYR A 37 7.79 10.90 3.77
N ILE A 38 9.02 11.17 3.34
CA ILE A 38 9.91 12.16 3.95
C ILE A 38 10.42 13.10 2.85
N GLU A 39 10.32 14.40 3.10
CA GLU A 39 10.79 15.46 2.21
C GLU A 39 11.94 16.25 2.82
N ARG A 40 12.86 16.68 1.96
CA ARG A 40 13.93 17.61 2.29
C ARG A 40 13.40 19.03 2.20
N ILE A 41 13.46 19.74 3.32
CA ILE A 41 13.19 21.18 3.39
C ILE A 41 14.49 21.92 3.02
N ASP A 42 15.56 21.67 3.78
CA ASP A 42 16.86 22.30 3.55
C ASP A 42 18.03 21.36 3.93
N LYS A 43 19.19 21.91 4.34
CA LYS A 43 20.35 21.12 4.76
C LYS A 43 20.14 20.43 6.12
N ASP A 44 19.45 21.07 7.05
CA ASP A 44 19.31 20.66 8.46
C ASP A 44 17.94 20.09 8.78
N TYR A 45 16.93 20.27 7.92
CA TYR A 45 15.55 19.88 8.20
C TYR A 45 14.91 18.97 7.15
N ARG A 46 14.10 18.04 7.63
CA ARG A 46 13.23 17.17 6.84
C ARG A 46 11.79 17.30 7.33
N LYS A 47 10.82 17.18 6.44
CA LYS A 47 9.41 16.98 6.77
C LYS A 47 9.10 15.50 6.72
N ILE A 48 8.51 14.95 7.77
CA ILE A 48 7.98 13.59 7.80
C ILE A 48 6.47 13.70 7.69
N VAL A 49 5.87 12.95 6.80
CA VAL A 49 4.41 12.86 6.67
C VAL A 49 3.96 11.46 7.03
N PHE A 50 2.93 11.37 7.87
CA PHE A 50 2.43 10.12 8.43
C PHE A 50 1.18 9.63 7.71
N CYS A 51 1.03 8.31 7.59
CA CYS A 51 -0.19 7.69 7.06
C CYS A 51 -1.31 7.66 8.11
N THR A 52 -0.95 7.44 9.38
CA THR A 52 -1.83 7.43 10.55
C THR A 52 -1.34 8.54 11.48
N PRO A 53 -2.22 9.41 11.99
CA PRO A 53 -1.77 10.48 12.87
C PRO A 53 -1.10 9.89 14.11
N TYR A 54 -0.04 10.54 14.57
CA TYR A 54 0.45 10.30 15.93
C TYR A 54 -0.23 11.31 16.87
N VAL A 55 -0.51 10.88 18.09
CA VAL A 55 -1.17 11.73 19.08
C VAL A 55 -0.09 12.37 19.96
N LEU A 56 -0.06 13.70 20.01
CA LEU A 56 0.78 14.49 20.91
C LEU A 56 -0.14 15.47 21.64
N ASP A 57 -0.08 15.50 22.97
CA ASP A 57 -0.90 16.39 23.80
C ASP A 57 -2.40 16.38 23.45
N LYS A 58 -2.91 15.19 23.09
CA LYS A 58 -4.29 14.93 22.63
C LYS A 58 -4.65 15.53 21.28
N LEU A 59 -3.68 16.06 20.54
CA LEU A 59 -3.81 16.53 19.17
C LEU A 59 -3.28 15.49 18.18
N GLU A 60 -3.95 15.38 17.04
CA GLU A 60 -3.56 14.51 15.94
C GLU A 60 -2.59 15.25 15.01
N HIS A 61 -1.40 14.69 14.82
CA HIS A 61 -0.40 15.24 13.94
C HIS A 61 -0.14 14.29 12.76
N PHE A 62 -0.27 14.83 11.55
CA PHE A 62 -0.02 14.12 10.29
C PHE A 62 1.34 14.45 9.70
N GLU A 63 2.06 15.38 10.31
CA GLU A 63 3.40 15.79 9.89
C GLU A 63 4.27 16.18 11.07
N ALA A 64 5.59 16.03 10.89
CA ALA A 64 6.59 16.45 11.85
C ALA A 64 7.82 17.02 11.12
N ILE A 65 8.50 17.97 11.75
CA ILE A 65 9.77 18.52 11.23
C ILE A 65 10.92 17.82 11.96
N TRP A 66 11.74 17.07 11.23
CA TRP A 66 12.90 16.37 11.75
C TRP A 66 14.17 17.17 11.51
N LYS A 67 14.86 17.57 12.60
CA LYS A 67 16.20 18.16 12.52
C LYS A 67 17.25 17.07 12.33
N THR A 68 17.79 16.98 11.13
CA THR A 68 18.85 16.04 10.77
C THR A 68 19.68 16.54 9.60
N ARG A 69 20.99 16.30 9.67
CA ARG A 69 21.93 16.51 8.55
C ARG A 69 22.08 15.27 7.67
N SER A 70 21.48 14.14 8.06
CA SER A 70 21.54 12.91 7.27
C SER A 70 20.98 13.13 5.88
N SER A 71 21.70 12.64 4.87
CA SER A 71 21.23 12.69 3.48
C SER A 71 20.00 11.79 3.33
N LEU A 72 19.16 12.04 2.31
CA LEU A 72 18.04 11.14 2.01
C LEU A 72 18.50 9.70 1.70
N ASN A 73 19.71 9.52 1.15
CA ASN A 73 20.25 8.18 0.90
C ASN A 73 20.60 7.47 2.22
N THR A 74 21.23 8.19 3.16
CA THR A 74 21.53 7.66 4.50
C THR A 74 20.24 7.24 5.21
N ILE A 75 19.23 8.11 5.17
CA ILE A 75 17.92 7.85 5.78
C ILE A 75 17.25 6.62 5.14
N ILE A 76 17.30 6.48 3.81
CA ILE A 76 16.78 5.29 3.11
C ILE A 76 17.49 4.03 3.60
N SER A 77 18.83 4.03 3.68
CA SER A 77 19.60 2.86 4.11
C SER A 77 19.19 2.41 5.52
N GLU A 78 19.04 3.36 6.45
CA GLU A 78 18.59 3.07 7.82
C GLU A 78 17.15 2.52 7.85
N LEU A 79 16.24 3.14 7.10
CA LEU A 79 14.84 2.72 7.02
C LEU A 79 14.64 1.33 6.39
N ASN A 80 15.49 0.98 5.43
CA ASN A 80 15.40 -0.27 4.68
C ASN A 80 16.15 -1.43 5.33
N PHE A 81 16.96 -1.17 6.35
CA PHE A 81 17.73 -2.20 7.05
C PHE A 81 16.85 -2.92 8.08
N ASN A 82 16.78 -4.24 7.99
CA ASN A 82 16.19 -5.07 9.03
C ASN A 82 17.31 -5.63 9.93
N PRO A 83 17.44 -5.15 11.19
CA PRO A 83 18.50 -5.59 12.09
C PRO A 83 18.37 -7.06 12.51
N GLN A 84 17.15 -7.62 12.54
CA GLN A 84 16.93 -9.01 12.94
C GLN A 84 17.42 -10.01 11.88
N SER A 85 17.28 -9.65 10.59
CA SER A 85 17.71 -10.52 9.48
C SER A 85 19.04 -10.10 8.85
N GLY A 86 19.55 -8.92 9.20
CA GLY A 86 20.73 -8.31 8.57
C GLY A 86 20.54 -7.96 7.09
N LYS A 87 19.30 -7.98 6.59
CA LYS A 87 18.97 -7.78 5.16
C LYS A 87 18.35 -6.41 4.91
N TYR A 88 18.55 -5.90 3.70
CA TYR A 88 17.91 -4.69 3.21
C TYR A 88 16.67 -5.03 2.39
N TYR A 89 15.57 -4.33 2.67
CA TYR A 89 14.31 -4.45 1.94
C TYR A 89 13.88 -3.06 1.43
N PRO A 90 13.44 -2.91 0.17
CA PRO A 90 13.12 -1.61 -0.42
C PRO A 90 11.76 -1.06 0.06
N PHE A 91 11.62 -0.81 1.37
CA PHE A 91 10.41 -0.22 1.96
C PHE A 91 10.26 1.24 1.56
N PHE A 92 11.36 1.95 1.49
CA PHE A 92 11.44 3.34 1.06
C PHE A 92 12.31 3.44 -0.18
N ILE A 93 11.85 4.22 -1.15
CA ILE A 93 12.62 4.58 -2.33
C ILE A 93 12.65 6.09 -2.51
N ARG A 94 13.62 6.56 -3.28
CA ARG A 94 13.72 7.97 -3.63
C ARG A 94 12.78 8.28 -4.79
N ILE A 95 11.99 9.33 -4.68
CA ILE A 95 11.05 9.74 -5.74
C ILE A 95 11.61 10.92 -6.51
N SER A 96 12.31 11.80 -5.80
CA SER A 96 12.97 12.97 -6.36
C SER A 96 14.22 13.29 -5.56
N SER A 97 14.93 14.34 -5.98
CA SER A 97 16.07 14.84 -5.21
C SER A 97 15.66 15.33 -3.82
N LYS A 98 14.37 15.65 -3.63
CA LYS A 98 13.79 16.20 -2.41
C LYS A 98 12.93 15.21 -1.63
N ALA A 99 12.49 14.08 -2.19
CA ALA A 99 11.53 13.21 -1.52
C ALA A 99 11.92 11.73 -1.55
N ILE A 100 11.64 11.04 -0.46
CA ILE A 100 11.62 9.57 -0.36
C ILE A 100 10.24 9.13 0.09
N ALA A 101 9.72 8.05 -0.46
CA ALA A 101 8.37 7.58 -0.18
C ALA A 101 8.35 6.10 0.12
N ARG A 102 7.38 5.69 0.93
CA ARG A 102 7.20 4.29 1.27
C ARG A 102 6.39 3.58 0.19
N THR A 103 6.94 2.49 -0.33
CA THR A 103 6.42 1.78 -1.51
C THR A 103 5.05 1.16 -1.29
N ILE A 104 4.75 0.70 -0.07
CA ILE A 104 3.46 0.07 0.27
C ILE A 104 2.26 1.01 0.16
N PHE A 105 2.48 2.31 0.19
CA PHE A 105 1.41 3.32 0.09
C PHE A 105 1.24 3.89 -1.31
N PHE A 106 1.96 3.36 -2.30
CA PHE A 106 1.78 3.75 -3.69
C PHE A 106 0.39 3.31 -4.14
N SER A 107 -0.45 4.27 -4.52
CA SER A 107 -1.83 4.04 -4.94
C SER A 107 -2.04 4.32 -6.42
N GLY A 108 -1.11 5.02 -7.07
CA GLY A 108 -1.24 5.34 -8.48
C GLY A 108 -0.09 6.17 -9.04
N ARG A 109 -0.27 6.62 -10.27
CA ARG A 109 0.55 7.61 -10.96
C ARG A 109 -0.24 8.22 -12.10
N ASP A 110 0.24 9.32 -12.64
CA ASP A 110 -0.24 9.77 -13.94
C ASP A 110 0.29 8.87 -15.07
N SER A 111 -0.42 8.84 -16.19
CA SER A 111 0.00 8.09 -17.38
C SER A 111 1.38 8.50 -17.91
N ARG A 112 1.83 9.72 -17.64
CA ARG A 112 3.09 10.31 -18.15
C ARG A 112 4.28 10.19 -17.19
N TRP A 113 4.11 9.64 -15.99
CA TRP A 113 5.17 9.55 -14.97
C TRP A 113 5.70 10.91 -14.50
N ASN A 114 4.85 11.94 -14.43
CA ASN A 114 5.17 13.19 -13.77
C ASN A 114 5.06 13.09 -12.25
N TYR A 115 4.14 12.27 -11.73
CA TYR A 115 3.98 12.06 -10.29
C TYR A 115 3.61 10.62 -9.95
N ILE A 116 3.85 10.25 -8.69
CA ILE A 116 3.18 9.11 -8.06
C ILE A 116 2.12 9.60 -7.08
N GLN A 117 1.05 8.83 -6.93
CA GLN A 117 0.04 9.03 -5.89
C GLN A 117 0.34 8.13 -4.70
N LEU A 118 0.26 8.71 -3.51
CA LEU A 118 0.27 8.01 -2.24
C LEU A 118 -1.08 8.20 -1.56
N THR A 119 -1.59 7.14 -0.94
CA THR A 119 -2.80 7.23 -0.10
C THR A 119 -2.44 6.96 1.35
N GLY A 120 -2.55 7.99 2.20
CA GLY A 120 -2.54 7.87 3.66
C GLY A 120 -3.92 7.43 4.17
N VAL A 121 -3.93 6.61 5.22
CA VAL A 121 -5.15 6.06 5.82
C VAL A 121 -5.20 6.41 7.30
N ASN A 122 -6.15 7.26 7.68
CA ASN A 122 -6.46 7.46 9.09
C ASN A 122 -7.44 6.38 9.54
N TYR A 123 -6.92 5.35 10.20
CA TYR A 123 -7.74 4.24 10.70
C TYR A 123 -8.71 4.62 11.83
N LEU A 124 -8.51 5.78 12.51
CA LEU A 124 -9.38 6.19 13.61
C LEU A 124 -10.74 6.67 13.11
N ASN A 125 -10.76 7.47 12.05
CA ASN A 125 -11.97 8.06 11.48
C ASN A 125 -12.27 7.59 10.05
N GLN A 126 -11.50 6.64 9.54
CA GLN A 126 -11.58 6.13 8.16
C GLN A 126 -11.51 7.24 7.10
N SER A 127 -10.76 8.32 7.38
CA SER A 127 -10.45 9.36 6.40
C SER A 127 -9.19 9.02 5.61
N TYR A 128 -9.10 9.57 4.40
CA TYR A 128 -8.04 9.28 3.45
C TYR A 128 -7.46 10.58 2.92
N SER A 129 -6.14 10.63 2.84
CA SER A 129 -5.41 11.75 2.28
C SER A 129 -4.59 11.29 1.10
N VAL A 130 -4.67 12.05 0.01
CA VAL A 130 -3.96 11.75 -1.24
C VAL A 130 -2.81 12.73 -1.37
N PHE A 131 -1.65 12.20 -1.72
CA PHE A 131 -0.47 13.01 -1.94
C PHE A 131 0.10 12.69 -3.32
N GLU A 132 0.35 13.72 -4.10
CA GLU A 132 1.04 13.61 -5.37
C GLU A 132 2.48 14.05 -5.19
N LEU A 133 3.41 13.11 -5.40
CA LEU A 133 4.83 13.39 -5.30
C LEU A 133 5.43 13.48 -6.71
N PRO A 134 5.99 14.64 -7.10
CA PRO A 134 6.66 14.80 -8.38
C PRO A 134 7.84 13.85 -8.53
N ILE A 135 7.93 13.19 -9.68
CA ILE A 135 9.00 12.26 -10.00
C ILE A 135 10.20 13.02 -10.57
N GLY A 136 11.37 12.83 -9.96
CA GLY A 136 12.63 13.26 -10.57
C GLY A 136 13.07 12.28 -11.64
N ARG A 137 13.49 12.78 -12.81
CA ARG A 137 13.90 11.95 -13.97
C ARG A 137 14.95 10.89 -13.62
N ASP A 138 15.94 11.25 -12.82
CA ASP A 138 17.02 10.35 -12.39
C ASP A 138 16.53 9.16 -11.56
N TYR A 139 15.35 9.29 -10.95
CA TYR A 139 14.74 8.27 -10.09
C TYR A 139 13.66 7.46 -10.80
N LEU A 140 13.28 7.84 -12.03
CA LEU A 140 12.25 7.12 -12.78
C LEU A 140 12.54 5.62 -12.95
N PRO A 141 13.78 5.18 -13.27
CA PRO A 141 14.06 3.76 -13.46
C PRO A 141 13.77 2.90 -12.22
N GLN A 142 14.15 3.37 -11.03
CA GLN A 142 13.89 2.62 -9.79
C GLN A 142 12.40 2.61 -9.43
N ILE A 143 11.68 3.71 -9.67
CA ILE A 143 10.23 3.78 -9.45
C ILE A 143 9.53 2.80 -10.39
N GLN A 144 9.87 2.79 -11.68
CA GLN A 144 9.33 1.83 -12.64
C GLN A 144 9.64 0.38 -12.24
N SER A 145 10.83 0.09 -11.72
CA SER A 145 11.18 -1.24 -11.24
C SER A 145 10.29 -1.69 -10.09
N VAL A 146 9.96 -0.79 -9.16
CA VAL A 146 9.01 -1.06 -8.07
C VAL A 146 7.61 -1.29 -8.63
N PHE A 147 7.16 -0.47 -9.58
CA PHE A 147 5.84 -0.59 -10.21
C PHE A 147 5.65 -1.92 -10.96
N LYS A 148 6.71 -2.50 -11.54
CA LYS A 148 6.64 -3.82 -12.19
C LYS A 148 6.27 -4.95 -11.23
N GLN A 149 6.43 -4.74 -9.92
CA GLN A 149 6.10 -5.73 -8.88
C GLN A 149 4.63 -5.66 -8.44
N PHE A 150 3.93 -4.56 -8.77
CA PHE A 150 2.53 -4.36 -8.41
C PHE A 150 1.58 -4.75 -9.54
N LEU A 151 0.38 -5.21 -9.18
CA LEU A 151 -0.69 -5.32 -10.15
C LEU A 151 -1.12 -3.91 -10.57
N THR A 152 -0.78 -3.56 -11.80
CA THR A 152 -1.17 -2.28 -12.38
C THR A 152 -2.45 -2.46 -13.16
N LEU A 153 -3.55 -1.89 -12.67
CA LEU A 153 -4.82 -1.88 -13.39
C LEU A 153 -5.02 -0.51 -14.02
N LYS A 154 -5.10 -0.47 -15.34
CA LYS A 154 -5.45 0.77 -16.04
C LYS A 154 -6.92 1.07 -15.75
N VAL A 155 -7.16 2.06 -14.89
CA VAL A 155 -8.49 2.60 -14.63
C VAL A 155 -8.56 3.91 -15.38
N SER A 156 -9.53 4.07 -16.29
CA SER A 156 -9.73 5.37 -16.92
C SER A 156 -10.20 6.37 -15.86
N ASN A 157 -9.34 7.29 -15.45
CA ASN A 157 -9.77 8.51 -14.78
C ASN A 157 -10.28 9.46 -15.88
N SER A 158 -11.59 9.58 -16.02
CA SER A 158 -12.22 10.47 -17.02
C SER A 158 -12.75 11.74 -16.36
N TYR A 159 -11.93 12.38 -15.52
CA TYR A 159 -12.24 13.69 -14.95
C TYR A 159 -11.66 14.80 -15.84
N ASN A 160 -12.55 15.59 -16.46
CA ASN A 160 -12.31 16.89 -17.09
C ASN A 160 -10.91 17.13 -17.73
N GLY A 161 -10.63 16.48 -18.85
CA GLY A 161 -9.49 16.84 -19.72
C GLY A 161 -8.10 16.52 -19.16
N ASP A 162 -8.02 15.92 -17.98
CA ASP A 162 -6.76 15.49 -17.37
C ASP A 162 -6.27 14.16 -17.96
N TYR A 163 -4.96 13.91 -17.90
CA TYR A 163 -4.42 12.62 -18.32
C TYR A 163 -4.94 11.52 -17.39
N PRO A 164 -5.25 10.32 -17.89
CA PRO A 164 -5.77 9.28 -17.04
C PRO A 164 -4.73 8.87 -16.00
N ASP A 165 -5.10 8.92 -14.73
CA ASP A 165 -4.37 8.26 -13.67
C ASP A 165 -4.41 6.75 -13.88
N ILE A 166 -3.32 6.09 -13.51
CA ILE A 166 -3.21 4.64 -13.48
C ILE A 166 -3.16 4.26 -12.02
N ILE A 167 -4.28 3.71 -11.54
CA ILE A 167 -4.40 3.19 -10.18
C ILE A 167 -3.64 1.89 -10.05
N MET A 168 -2.90 1.78 -8.96
CA MET A 168 -2.19 0.58 -8.59
C MET A 168 -2.97 -0.15 -7.53
N ILE A 169 -3.15 -1.45 -7.74
CA ILE A 169 -3.67 -2.32 -6.70
C ILE A 169 -2.49 -3.10 -6.16
N ASN A 170 -2.16 -2.86 -4.90
CA ASN A 170 -1.27 -3.76 -4.20
C ASN A 170 -2.03 -5.10 -4.07
N PRO A 171 -1.49 -6.21 -4.59
CA PRO A 171 -2.25 -7.45 -4.62
C PRO A 171 -2.65 -7.96 -3.21
N ILE A 172 -1.87 -7.63 -2.17
CA ILE A 172 -2.21 -7.92 -0.76
C ILE A 172 -3.48 -7.19 -0.29
N ASP A 173 -3.82 -6.07 -0.92
CA ASP A 173 -4.99 -5.28 -0.57
C ASP A 173 -6.27 -5.85 -1.19
N ILE A 174 -6.19 -6.85 -2.08
CA ILE A 174 -7.35 -7.56 -2.61
C ILE A 174 -7.89 -8.49 -1.51
N ILE A 175 -9.17 -8.33 -1.14
CA ILE A 175 -9.88 -9.25 -0.23
C ILE A 175 -10.47 -10.40 -1.06
N TRP A 176 -11.29 -10.07 -2.06
CA TRP A 176 -11.83 -11.04 -3.01
C TRP A 176 -12.08 -10.42 -4.39
N ILE A 177 -12.26 -11.29 -5.39
CA ILE A 177 -12.57 -10.91 -6.77
C ILE A 177 -13.83 -11.64 -7.19
N GLU A 178 -14.83 -10.88 -7.60
CA GLU A 178 -16.01 -11.41 -8.29
C GLU A 178 -15.75 -11.43 -9.79
N SER A 179 -15.99 -12.58 -10.40
CA SER A 179 -15.63 -12.87 -11.77
C SER A 179 -16.84 -13.06 -12.66
N THR A 180 -16.92 -12.25 -13.72
CA THR A 180 -17.77 -12.52 -14.88
C THR A 180 -16.91 -12.86 -16.10
N LYS A 181 -17.56 -13.30 -17.19
CA LYS A 181 -16.87 -13.59 -18.46
C LYS A 181 -16.14 -12.38 -19.05
N ARG A 182 -16.61 -11.15 -18.79
CA ARG A 182 -16.10 -9.92 -19.46
C ARG A 182 -15.49 -8.90 -18.50
N SER A 183 -15.63 -9.12 -17.20
CA SER A 183 -15.16 -8.19 -16.19
C SER A 183 -14.93 -8.89 -14.86
N LYS A 184 -14.14 -8.23 -14.01
CA LYS A 184 -13.88 -8.62 -12.65
C LYS A 184 -14.18 -7.42 -11.74
N THR A 185 -14.75 -7.67 -10.57
CA THR A 185 -14.88 -6.67 -9.51
C THR A 185 -13.93 -7.06 -8.40
N LEU A 186 -12.94 -6.21 -8.13
CA LEU A 186 -12.00 -6.42 -7.03
C LEU A 186 -12.53 -5.67 -5.81
N HIS A 187 -12.64 -6.35 -4.69
CA HIS A 187 -12.99 -5.77 -3.39
C HIS A 187 -11.72 -5.65 -2.56
N LEU A 188 -11.44 -4.43 -2.09
CA LEU A 188 -10.15 -4.08 -1.52
C LEU A 188 -10.26 -3.75 -0.02
N SER A 189 -9.21 -4.05 0.73
CA SER A 189 -9.05 -3.72 2.15
C SER A 189 -8.56 -2.28 2.35
N LYS A 190 -7.84 -1.74 1.36
CA LYS A 190 -7.45 -0.34 1.29
C LYS A 190 -8.13 0.33 0.10
N PRO A 191 -8.59 1.58 0.24
CA PRO A 191 -9.18 2.26 -0.90
C PRO A 191 -8.09 2.76 -1.85
N PHE A 192 -8.49 2.91 -3.09
CA PHE A 192 -7.84 3.82 -4.02
C PHE A 192 -8.72 5.05 -4.21
N ILE A 193 -8.15 6.09 -4.81
CA ILE A 193 -8.87 7.33 -5.02
C ILE A 193 -9.31 7.38 -6.47
N LYS A 194 -10.61 7.60 -6.65
CA LYS A 194 -11.21 7.80 -7.96
C LYS A 194 -12.11 9.02 -7.85
N TYR A 195 -11.86 10.03 -8.69
CA TYR A 195 -12.62 11.29 -8.65
C TYR A 195 -12.63 11.95 -7.26
N ASN A 196 -11.47 11.99 -6.60
CA ASN A 196 -11.30 12.53 -5.25
C ASN A 196 -12.18 11.87 -4.17
N LYS A 197 -12.63 10.63 -4.42
CA LYS A 197 -13.38 9.84 -3.44
C LYS A 197 -12.70 8.51 -3.18
N PRO A 198 -12.66 8.05 -1.92
CA PRO A 198 -12.18 6.70 -1.61
C PRO A 198 -13.13 5.68 -2.23
N CYS A 199 -12.55 4.74 -2.96
CA CYS A 199 -13.24 3.63 -3.58
C CYS A 199 -12.57 2.33 -3.14
N PHE A 200 -13.37 1.38 -2.65
CA PHE A 200 -12.92 0.06 -2.20
C PHE A 200 -13.20 -1.02 -3.25
N GLU A 201 -13.89 -0.65 -4.32
CA GLU A 201 -14.28 -1.57 -5.37
C GLU A 201 -13.73 -1.07 -6.69
N LEU A 202 -13.11 -1.98 -7.42
CA LEU A 202 -12.56 -1.70 -8.73
C LEU A 202 -13.16 -2.61 -9.78
N TYR A 203 -13.78 -1.98 -10.77
CA TYR A 203 -14.21 -2.67 -11.98
C TYR A 203 -13.06 -2.83 -12.95
N TRP A 204 -12.60 -4.06 -13.14
CA TRP A 204 -11.57 -4.44 -14.06
C TRP A 204 -12.19 -5.07 -15.31
N LYS A 205 -12.23 -4.30 -16.40
CA LYS A 205 -12.67 -4.78 -17.72
C LYS A 205 -11.56 -5.63 -18.34
N THR A 206 -11.68 -6.94 -18.24
CA THR A 206 -10.69 -7.91 -18.72
C THR A 206 -11.34 -9.18 -19.23
N THR A 207 -10.72 -9.79 -20.24
CA THR A 207 -11.08 -11.10 -20.79
C THR A 207 -10.31 -12.24 -20.15
N LEU A 208 -9.39 -11.96 -19.21
CA LEU A 208 -8.63 -12.99 -18.52
C LEU A 208 -9.57 -13.98 -17.82
N SER A 209 -9.28 -15.26 -18.05
CA SER A 209 -9.91 -16.39 -17.37
C SER A 209 -9.48 -16.47 -15.91
N THR A 210 -10.24 -17.21 -15.11
CA THR A 210 -9.91 -17.44 -13.70
C THR A 210 -8.54 -18.09 -13.54
N ASN A 211 -8.19 -19.05 -14.40
CA ASN A 211 -6.88 -19.72 -14.35
C ASN A 211 -5.74 -18.75 -14.64
N GLU A 212 -5.89 -17.87 -15.63
CA GLU A 212 -4.87 -16.85 -15.93
C GLU A 212 -4.68 -15.89 -14.74
N ILE A 213 -5.75 -15.54 -14.03
CA ILE A 213 -5.67 -14.72 -12.82
C ILE A 213 -4.93 -15.48 -11.71
N LEU A 214 -5.28 -16.75 -11.47
CA LEU A 214 -4.61 -17.57 -10.45
C LEU A 214 -3.11 -17.74 -10.73
N THR A 215 -2.68 -17.80 -12.00
CA THR A 215 -1.24 -17.83 -12.34
C THR A 215 -0.51 -16.52 -12.06
N GLN A 216 -1.23 -15.41 -11.91
CA GLN A 216 -0.66 -14.10 -11.59
C GLN A 216 -0.58 -13.84 -10.08
N PHE A 217 -1.35 -14.57 -9.26
CA PHE A 217 -1.43 -14.36 -7.82
C PHE A 217 -1.36 -15.70 -7.08
N ASP A 218 -0.20 -16.00 -6.51
CA ASP A 218 0.06 -17.21 -5.72
C ASP A 218 -0.69 -17.25 -4.38
N PHE A 219 -1.16 -16.10 -3.89
CA PHE A 219 -1.94 -15.97 -2.66
C PHE A 219 -3.46 -15.85 -2.89
N ILE A 220 -3.95 -16.01 -4.12
CA ILE A 220 -5.40 -16.01 -4.43
C ILE A 220 -5.85 -17.44 -4.73
N ILE A 221 -6.95 -17.85 -4.12
CA ILE A 221 -7.58 -19.15 -4.35
C ILE A 221 -8.97 -18.97 -4.95
N GLN A 222 -9.39 -19.93 -5.77
CA GLN A 222 -10.77 -20.01 -6.23
C GLN A 222 -11.61 -20.79 -5.24
N ILE A 223 -12.73 -20.21 -4.77
CA ILE A 223 -13.62 -20.85 -3.79
C ILE A 223 -14.94 -21.30 -4.40
N ASN A 224 -15.31 -20.73 -5.56
CA ASN A 224 -16.41 -21.16 -6.41
C ASN A 224 -16.18 -20.67 -7.85
N LYS A 225 -17.09 -20.99 -8.77
CA LYS A 225 -16.99 -20.66 -10.20
C LYS A 225 -16.68 -19.17 -10.49
N ASN A 226 -17.22 -18.26 -9.69
CA ASN A 226 -17.16 -16.82 -9.93
C ASN A 226 -16.42 -16.05 -8.84
N THR A 227 -15.92 -16.70 -7.78
CA THR A 227 -15.30 -16.00 -6.65
C THR A 227 -13.90 -16.51 -6.41
N LEU A 228 -12.97 -15.55 -6.41
CA LEU A 228 -11.59 -15.72 -5.99
C LEU A 228 -11.36 -14.97 -4.68
N VAL A 229 -10.52 -15.48 -3.80
CA VAL A 229 -10.30 -14.95 -2.45
C VAL A 229 -8.81 -14.88 -2.17
N SER A 230 -8.38 -13.79 -1.53
CA SER A 230 -7.01 -13.65 -1.05
C SER A 230 -6.83 -14.37 0.27
N LEU A 231 -5.78 -15.19 0.35
CA LEU A 231 -5.39 -15.90 1.57
C LEU A 231 -5.14 -14.92 2.72
N TYR A 232 -4.56 -13.74 2.48
CA TYR A 232 -4.23 -12.76 3.53
C TYR A 232 -5.41 -12.24 4.35
N HIS A 233 -6.64 -12.38 3.84
CA HIS A 233 -7.84 -11.90 4.51
C HIS A 233 -8.68 -13.03 5.09
N ILE A 234 -8.21 -14.27 5.04
CA ILE A 234 -8.87 -15.41 5.68
C ILE A 234 -8.58 -15.37 7.18
N LYS A 235 -9.63 -15.40 8.01
CA LYS A 235 -9.48 -15.30 9.46
C LYS A 235 -8.78 -16.51 10.09
N ASN A 236 -9.10 -17.73 9.63
CA ASN A 236 -8.55 -18.99 10.15
C ASN A 236 -8.05 -19.85 8.99
N HIS A 237 -6.75 -19.84 8.73
CA HIS A 237 -6.14 -20.64 7.67
C HIS A 237 -6.19 -22.15 7.94
N GLU A 238 -6.20 -22.56 9.21
CA GLU A 238 -6.03 -23.96 9.60
C GLU A 238 -7.32 -24.78 9.54
N SER A 239 -8.49 -24.16 9.38
CA SER A 239 -9.79 -24.83 9.59
C SER A 239 -10.71 -24.94 8.37
N PHE A 240 -10.29 -24.51 7.16
CA PHE A 240 -11.21 -24.49 6.01
C PHE A 240 -11.12 -25.71 5.08
N ILE A 241 -10.16 -26.62 5.29
CA ILE A 241 -10.08 -27.89 4.54
C ILE A 241 -11.36 -28.73 4.79
N ASP A 242 -11.94 -28.60 5.98
CA ASP A 242 -13.13 -29.32 6.42
C ASP A 242 -14.39 -28.46 6.55
N SER A 243 -14.30 -27.14 6.31
CA SER A 243 -15.45 -26.24 6.38
C SER A 243 -16.20 -26.15 5.05
N MET A 244 -17.50 -25.84 5.13
CA MET A 244 -18.33 -25.52 3.96
C MET A 244 -18.31 -24.01 3.62
N SER A 245 -17.48 -23.23 4.30
CA SER A 245 -17.40 -21.77 4.13
C SER A 245 -16.06 -21.19 4.54
N ILE A 246 -15.70 -20.05 3.97
CA ILE A 246 -14.54 -19.25 4.36
C ILE A 246 -15.02 -17.95 5.03
N GLU A 247 -14.35 -17.60 6.14
CA GLU A 247 -14.54 -16.33 6.83
C GLU A 247 -13.46 -15.34 6.40
N LEU A 248 -13.88 -14.22 5.83
CA LEU A 248 -13.02 -13.12 5.41
C LEU A 248 -13.10 -11.95 6.37
N ILE A 249 -11.95 -11.44 6.78
CA ILE A 249 -11.82 -10.20 7.54
C ILE A 249 -11.98 -9.04 6.57
N LEU A 250 -13.00 -8.21 6.79
CA LEU A 250 -13.24 -7.01 6.02
C LEU A 250 -12.45 -5.82 6.58
N ARG A 251 -12.44 -4.74 5.80
CA ARG A 251 -11.78 -3.46 6.11
C ARG A 251 -12.18 -2.84 7.46
N ASP A 252 -13.42 -3.03 7.89
CA ASP A 252 -13.98 -2.55 9.16
C ASP A 252 -13.84 -3.58 10.29
N LYS A 253 -13.05 -4.64 10.06
CA LYS A 253 -12.89 -5.82 10.93
C LYS A 253 -14.15 -6.68 11.08
N SER A 254 -15.22 -6.39 10.35
CA SER A 254 -16.36 -7.31 10.25
C SER A 254 -15.96 -8.58 9.49
N ILE A 255 -16.77 -9.62 9.64
CA ILE A 255 -16.52 -10.92 9.00
C ILE A 255 -17.55 -11.15 7.90
N LEU A 256 -17.07 -11.45 6.70
CA LEU A 256 -17.88 -11.93 5.59
C LEU A 256 -17.70 -13.45 5.46
N THR A 257 -18.79 -14.19 5.55
CA THR A 257 -18.79 -15.64 5.34
C THR A 257 -19.21 -15.96 3.91
N LEU A 258 -18.34 -16.64 3.16
CA LEU A 258 -18.60 -17.07 1.78
C LEU A 258 -18.69 -18.60 1.70
N PRO A 259 -19.65 -19.17 0.95
CA PRO A 259 -19.77 -20.61 0.80
C PRO A 259 -18.63 -21.18 -0.07
N LEU A 260 -18.10 -22.33 0.33
CA LEU A 260 -17.17 -23.13 -0.46
C LEU A 260 -17.94 -24.12 -1.33
N SER A 261 -17.60 -24.16 -2.61
CA SER A 261 -18.10 -25.21 -3.49
C SER A 261 -17.21 -26.44 -3.40
N VAL A 262 -17.83 -27.62 -3.26
CA VAL A 262 -17.14 -28.92 -3.08
C VAL A 262 -16.11 -29.21 -4.19
N SER A 263 -16.35 -28.71 -5.40
CA SER A 263 -15.46 -28.87 -6.56
C SER A 263 -14.25 -27.93 -6.57
N TYR A 264 -14.15 -27.01 -5.61
CA TYR A 264 -13.11 -25.97 -5.56
C TYR A 264 -12.34 -25.99 -4.24
N LYS A 265 -12.30 -27.14 -3.54
CA LYS A 265 -11.38 -27.31 -2.41
C LYS A 265 -9.94 -27.10 -2.92
N PRO A 266 -9.20 -26.12 -2.41
CA PRO A 266 -7.82 -25.90 -2.86
C PRO A 266 -6.97 -27.09 -2.42
N ASN A 267 -6.22 -27.67 -3.35
CA ASN A 267 -5.12 -28.57 -3.02
C ASN A 267 -3.99 -27.69 -2.48
N ILE A 268 -3.89 -27.60 -1.15
CA ILE A 268 -2.78 -26.94 -0.45
C ILE A 268 -1.80 -28.01 -0.01
#